data_AF-A0A925VGH7-F1
#
_entry.id   AF-A0A925VGH7-F1
#
_cell.length_a   1.000
_cell.length_b   1.000
_cell.length_c   1.000
_cell.angle_alpha   90.00
_cell.angle_beta   90.00
_cell.angle_gamma   90.00
#
_symmetry.space_group_name_H-M   'P 1'
#
loop_
_entity.id
_entity.type
_entity.pdbx_description
1 polymer ?
#
loop_
_entity_poly.entity_id
_entity_poly.type
_entity_poly.pdbx_seq_one_letter_code
_entity_poly.pdbx_strand_id
1 'polypeptide(L)'
;MRASILALVTACSTACLQAQVYPCEDDIECVVDGLHGVCHSSGYCAYPDGRCTSQQRFGPAAGGGRAHDCVPTDSIGGESQGETQSFIDGSETASGSSLASGEQSTATDGCGGCVDPPNDCFAPTGSCGADGCVYEPRAANTACVIDDPCVTAAECDGAGTCVVIEGMQCNEPPGPCFAAQGECEPDGTCSYTPLPVDTECNDGNECTFGERCDAASVCGGGDECPQEDPCMSSACVAGSCEDTPVADGTLCGLAEADRCCAGSCVDISSDGDNCGGCGLQCEANDICESVSVTSTCDPAP
;
A
#
# COMPACT_ATOMS: atom_id res chain seq x y z
N MET A 1 -43.73 7.59 -36.62
CA MET A 1 -43.42 8.61 -35.59
C MET A 1 -41.91 8.62 -35.42
N ARG A 2 -41.22 9.69 -35.83
CA ARG A 2 -39.76 9.83 -35.72
C ARG A 2 -39.47 10.51 -34.39
N ALA A 3 -38.81 9.80 -33.47
CA ALA A 3 -38.41 10.34 -32.18
C ALA A 3 -37.01 10.97 -32.31
N SER A 4 -36.94 12.29 -32.18
CA SER A 4 -35.70 13.04 -32.06
C SER A 4 -35.23 13.00 -30.61
N ILE A 5 -34.05 12.44 -30.36
CA ILE A 5 -33.39 12.48 -29.05
C ILE A 5 -32.49 13.72 -29.03
N LEU A 6 -32.84 14.67 -28.16
CA LEU A 6 -32.11 15.90 -27.91
C LEU A 6 -31.05 15.60 -26.83
N ALA A 7 -29.77 15.67 -27.21
CA ALA A 7 -28.65 15.51 -26.29
C ALA A 7 -28.49 16.79 -25.45
N LEU A 8 -28.70 16.67 -24.13
CA LEU A 8 -28.44 17.73 -23.16
C LEU A 8 -26.96 17.64 -22.74
N VAL A 9 -26.17 18.63 -23.15
CA VAL A 9 -24.77 18.78 -22.72
C VAL A 9 -24.76 19.57 -21.42
N THR A 10 -24.53 18.88 -20.30
CA THR A 10 -24.42 19.49 -18.97
C THR A 10 -22.98 19.96 -18.76
N ALA A 11 -22.76 21.27 -18.73
CA ALA A 11 -21.49 21.88 -18.38
C ALA A 11 -21.28 21.76 -16.85
N CYS A 12 -20.23 21.03 -16.45
CA CYS A 12 -19.80 20.92 -15.07
C CYS A 12 -18.85 22.09 -14.77
N SER A 13 -19.31 23.06 -13.98
CA SER A 13 -18.52 24.19 -13.52
C SER A 13 -17.59 23.74 -12.39
N THR A 14 -16.29 23.63 -12.66
CA THR A 14 -15.25 23.48 -11.63
C THR A 14 -15.20 24.73 -10.76
N ALA A 15 -15.75 24.64 -9.54
CA ALA A 15 -15.48 25.61 -8.49
C ALA A 15 -14.09 25.30 -7.90
N CYS A 16 -13.15 26.24 -8.00
CA CYS A 16 -11.90 26.17 -7.27
C CYS A 16 -12.21 26.21 -5.76
N LEU A 17 -12.03 25.08 -5.06
CA LEU A 17 -11.93 25.07 -3.60
C LEU A 17 -10.65 25.83 -3.23
N GLN A 18 -10.76 27.11 -2.90
CA GLN A 18 -9.65 27.85 -2.30
C GLN A 18 -9.43 27.28 -0.89
N ALA A 19 -8.20 26.88 -0.59
CA ALA A 19 -7.78 26.45 0.75
C ALA A 19 -8.18 27.54 1.76
N GLN A 20 -9.10 27.21 2.67
CA GLN A 20 -9.57 28.13 3.70
C GLN A 20 -8.43 28.33 4.69
N VAL A 21 -7.80 29.50 4.67
CA VAL A 21 -6.79 29.88 5.66
C VAL A 21 -7.47 30.07 7.01
N TYR A 22 -6.92 29.47 8.06
CA TYR A 22 -7.42 29.62 9.42
C TYR A 22 -6.45 30.50 10.24
N PRO A 23 -6.72 31.81 10.36
CA PRO A 23 -5.92 32.68 11.19
C PRO A 23 -6.23 32.45 12.68
N CYS A 24 -5.30 32.84 13.54
CA CYS A 24 -5.48 32.88 15.00
C CYS A 24 -5.11 34.27 15.53
N GLU A 25 -5.72 34.65 16.64
CA GLU A 25 -5.36 35.81 17.47
C GLU A 25 -4.80 35.36 18.84
N ASP A 26 -5.24 34.20 19.35
CA ASP A 26 -4.81 33.66 20.65
C ASP A 26 -4.47 32.15 20.57
N ASP A 27 -3.59 31.68 21.46
CA ASP A 27 -3.16 30.27 21.55
C ASP A 27 -4.32 29.29 21.76
N ILE A 28 -5.39 29.74 22.41
CA ILE A 28 -6.57 28.91 22.69
C ILE A 28 -7.32 28.50 21.42
N GLU A 29 -7.10 29.20 20.31
CA GLU A 29 -7.69 28.90 19.00
C GLU A 29 -6.89 27.84 18.24
N CYS A 30 -5.67 27.55 18.69
CA CYS A 30 -4.77 26.58 18.08
C CYS A 30 -4.93 25.19 18.70
N VAL A 31 -6.12 24.59 18.55
CA VAL A 31 -6.39 23.22 19.04
C VAL A 31 -6.91 22.36 17.91
N VAL A 32 -6.17 21.30 17.56
CA VAL A 32 -6.55 20.32 16.54
C VAL A 32 -6.42 18.92 17.13
N ASP A 33 -7.51 18.16 17.14
CA ASP A 33 -7.57 16.80 17.69
C ASP A 33 -7.00 16.65 19.12
N GLY A 34 -7.16 17.70 19.94
CA GLY A 34 -6.65 17.77 21.31
C GLY A 34 -5.17 18.14 21.45
N LEU A 35 -4.47 18.37 20.33
CA LEU A 35 -3.12 18.92 20.33
C LEU A 35 -3.19 20.45 20.45
N HIS A 36 -2.52 20.99 21.47
CA HIS A 36 -2.41 22.43 21.70
C HIS A 36 -1.19 22.99 20.95
N GLY A 37 -1.44 24.00 20.12
CA GLY A 37 -0.44 24.81 19.43
C GLY A 37 -0.31 26.21 20.04
N VAL A 38 0.52 27.03 19.41
CA VAL A 38 0.76 28.43 19.77
C VAL A 38 0.38 29.30 18.57
N CYS A 39 -0.33 30.40 18.83
CA CYS A 39 -0.61 31.38 17.81
C CYS A 39 0.62 32.26 17.58
N HIS A 40 1.22 32.12 16.40
CA HIS A 40 2.39 32.90 16.06
C HIS A 40 2.00 34.33 15.66
N SER A 41 2.90 35.31 15.86
CA SER A 41 2.73 36.71 15.41
C SER A 41 2.44 36.89 13.91
N SER A 42 2.65 35.85 13.08
CA SER A 42 2.22 35.81 11.69
C SER A 42 0.71 35.57 11.51
N GLY A 43 -0.03 35.37 12.60
CA GLY A 43 -1.46 35.07 12.64
C GLY A 43 -1.80 33.63 12.29
N TYR A 44 -0.87 32.67 12.48
CA TYR A 44 -1.09 31.26 12.14
C TYR A 44 -0.67 30.35 13.29
N CYS A 45 -1.44 29.27 13.48
CA CYS A 45 -1.14 28.26 14.49
C CYS A 45 0.07 27.41 14.13
N ALA A 46 0.99 27.29 15.08
CA ALA A 46 2.10 26.37 15.03
C ALA A 46 1.95 25.29 16.11
N TYR A 47 2.28 24.04 15.77
CA TYR A 47 2.13 22.89 16.64
C TYR A 47 3.49 22.24 16.91
N PRO A 48 3.66 21.55 18.06
CA PRO A 48 4.90 20.86 18.38
C PRO A 48 5.30 19.84 17.30
N ASP A 49 6.50 19.99 16.73
CA ASP A 49 7.10 19.01 15.82
C ASP A 49 8.61 18.92 16.07
N GLY A 50 9.04 17.79 16.63
CA GLY A 50 10.45 17.54 16.96
C GLY A 50 11.38 17.39 15.75
N ARG A 51 10.84 17.37 14.52
CA ARG A 51 11.64 17.37 13.28
C ARG A 51 12.06 18.77 12.85
N CYS A 52 11.47 19.82 13.44
CA CYS A 52 11.87 21.20 13.20
C CYS A 52 12.91 21.65 14.23
N THR A 53 13.94 22.39 13.80
CA THR A 53 14.94 22.98 14.72
C THR A 53 14.30 23.88 15.79
N SER A 54 13.20 24.54 15.43
CA SER A 54 12.36 25.36 16.31
C SER A 54 11.40 24.57 17.19
N GLN A 55 11.36 23.24 17.02
CA GLN A 55 10.40 22.31 17.62
C GLN A 55 8.92 22.61 17.28
N GLN A 56 8.67 23.43 16.25
CA GLN A 56 7.32 23.86 15.87
C GLN A 56 7.13 23.89 14.36
N ARG A 57 5.94 23.48 13.89
CA ARG A 57 5.53 23.48 12.49
C ARG A 57 4.16 24.16 12.32
N PHE A 58 4.01 24.98 11.29
CA PHE A 58 2.71 25.58 10.96
C PHE A 58 1.68 24.52 10.54
N GLY A 59 0.44 24.71 10.99
CA GLY A 59 -0.65 23.80 10.67
C GLY A 59 -1.04 23.77 9.18
N PRO A 60 -1.84 22.77 8.75
CA PRO A 60 -2.28 22.61 7.36
C PRO A 60 -3.08 23.81 6.82
N ALA A 61 -3.72 24.58 7.71
CA ALA A 61 -4.52 25.74 7.35
C ALA A 61 -3.75 27.08 7.43
N ALA A 62 -2.42 27.05 7.62
CA ALA A 62 -1.61 28.26 7.64
C ALA A 62 -1.58 28.92 6.25
N GLY A 63 -1.85 30.22 6.22
CA GLY A 63 -1.91 31.00 4.99
C GLY A 63 -0.54 31.37 4.44
N GLY A 64 -0.53 31.97 3.25
CA GLY A 64 0.70 32.50 2.64
C GLY A 64 1.70 31.43 2.20
N GLY A 65 1.24 30.20 1.94
CA GLY A 65 2.10 29.09 1.50
C GLY A 65 2.94 28.45 2.60
N ARG A 66 2.63 28.74 3.87
CA ARG A 66 3.39 28.27 5.04
C ARG A 66 2.87 26.97 5.65
N ALA A 67 1.83 26.38 5.06
CA ALA A 67 1.27 25.13 5.55
C ALA A 67 2.35 24.06 5.60
N HIS A 68 2.50 23.42 6.77
CA HIS A 68 3.53 22.42 7.04
C HIS A 68 4.98 22.90 7.06
N ASP A 69 5.27 24.20 6.96
CA ASP A 69 6.64 24.70 7.11
C ASP A 69 7.08 24.73 8.58
N CYS A 70 8.36 24.48 8.82
CA CYS A 70 8.95 24.70 10.14
C CYS A 70 8.96 26.19 10.49
N VAL A 71 8.62 26.52 11.73
CA VAL A 71 8.64 27.91 12.21
C VAL A 71 10.10 28.38 12.31
N PRO A 72 10.47 29.56 11.81
CA PRO A 72 11.83 30.10 12.00
C PRO A 72 12.12 30.39 13.49
N THR A 73 13.32 30.05 13.96
CA THR A 73 13.72 30.22 15.38
C THR A 73 13.71 31.67 15.85
N ASP A 74 13.95 32.61 14.94
CA ASP A 74 13.98 34.05 15.24
C ASP A 74 12.59 34.66 15.45
N SER A 75 11.55 33.88 15.16
CA SER A 75 10.16 34.31 15.24
C SER A 75 9.49 33.89 16.57
N ILE A 76 10.11 32.99 17.34
CA ILE A 76 9.65 32.56 18.67
C ILE A 76 9.99 33.63 19.72
N GLY A 77 9.32 34.77 19.63
CA GLY A 77 9.37 35.85 20.61
C GLY A 77 8.14 35.81 21.50
N GLY A 78 8.13 34.90 22.48
CA GLY A 78 7.11 34.80 23.53
C GLY A 78 7.78 34.67 24.89
N GLU A 79 7.86 35.79 25.60
CA GLU A 79 8.47 35.91 26.92
C GLU A 79 7.72 35.05 27.94
N SER A 80 8.40 34.09 28.57
CA SER A 80 7.96 33.54 29.85
C SER A 80 9.12 33.53 30.81
N GLN A 81 9.14 34.57 31.67
CA GLN A 81 10.00 34.63 32.84
C GLN A 81 9.49 33.62 33.87
N GLY A 82 10.27 32.57 34.10
CA GLY A 82 10.27 31.79 35.32
C GLY A 82 11.60 31.98 36.02
N GLU A 83 11.61 32.79 37.08
CA GLU A 83 12.74 33.03 38.00
C GLU A 83 13.28 31.70 38.56
N THR A 84 14.58 31.48 38.76
CA THR A 84 15.41 31.86 39.93
C THR A 84 16.82 31.28 39.62
N GLN A 85 18.02 31.86 39.82
CA GLN A 85 18.62 32.52 40.99
C GLN A 85 19.82 33.41 40.58
N SER A 86 19.96 34.51 41.32
CA SER A 86 21.01 35.54 41.29
C SER A 86 22.44 35.09 41.68
N PHE A 87 23.36 36.07 41.55
CA PHE A 87 24.72 36.27 42.13
C PHE A 87 25.86 35.87 41.16
N ILE A 88 26.81 36.71 40.70
CA ILE A 88 27.51 37.90 41.26
C ILE A 88 28.06 38.85 40.15
N ASP A 89 27.91 40.15 40.38
CA ASP A 89 28.79 41.35 40.21
C ASP A 89 29.94 41.46 39.18
N GLY A 90 30.04 42.64 38.55
CA GLY A 90 31.32 43.31 38.21
C GLY A 90 31.60 43.50 36.71
N SER A 91 31.00 44.47 36.01
CA SER A 91 31.53 45.84 35.79
C SER A 91 32.41 46.03 34.53
N GLU A 92 32.03 47.07 33.77
CA GLU A 92 32.84 47.93 32.88
C GLU A 92 32.87 47.68 31.36
N THR A 93 32.10 48.56 30.69
CA THR A 93 32.49 49.40 29.54
C THR A 93 33.01 48.77 28.24
N ALA A 94 32.23 48.96 27.17
CA ALA A 94 32.69 49.78 26.04
C ALA A 94 31.49 50.31 25.25
N SER A 95 31.35 51.63 25.24
CA SER A 95 30.56 52.36 24.26
C SER A 95 31.20 52.22 22.88
N GLY A 96 30.40 51.86 21.88
CA GLY A 96 30.75 51.92 20.47
C GLY A 96 29.54 52.39 19.68
N SER A 97 29.38 53.70 19.58
CA SER A 97 28.39 54.38 18.75
C SER A 97 28.68 54.20 17.26
N SER A 98 27.64 53.99 16.44
CA SER A 98 27.34 54.72 15.19
C SER A 98 26.42 53.84 14.33
N LEU A 99 25.14 54.19 14.19
CA LEU A 99 24.61 55.04 13.12
C LEU A 99 24.76 54.41 11.72
N ALA A 100 23.60 54.01 11.21
CA ALA A 100 23.16 54.06 9.82
C ALA A 100 24.05 53.42 8.76
N SER A 101 23.50 52.40 8.10
CA SER A 101 23.19 52.49 6.68
C SER A 101 22.06 51.50 6.38
N GLY A 102 20.89 52.03 5.99
CA GLY A 102 20.01 51.25 5.14
C GLY A 102 20.72 51.14 3.80
N GLU A 103 21.06 49.92 3.40
CA GLU A 103 21.48 49.68 2.03
C GLU A 103 20.22 49.54 1.19
N GLN A 104 19.78 50.72 0.77
CA GLN A 104 19.15 50.92 -0.51
C GLN A 104 20.08 50.34 -1.58
N SER A 105 19.72 49.16 -2.09
CA SER A 105 20.42 48.51 -3.20
C SER A 105 20.46 49.43 -4.41
N THR A 106 21.55 50.19 -4.53
CA THR A 106 21.96 50.77 -5.79
C THR A 106 22.63 49.67 -6.58
N ALA A 107 21.95 49.21 -7.62
CA ALA A 107 22.51 48.34 -8.64
C ALA A 107 23.87 48.90 -9.12
N THR A 108 24.96 48.21 -8.78
CA THR A 108 26.22 48.11 -9.56
C THR A 108 27.27 47.15 -8.98
N ASP A 109 26.95 46.29 -8.00
CA ASP A 109 27.88 45.25 -7.53
C ASP A 109 27.11 43.93 -7.26
N GLY A 110 26.78 43.22 -8.33
CA GLY A 110 25.63 42.29 -8.40
C GLY A 110 25.86 40.84 -7.96
N CYS A 111 27.03 40.45 -7.47
CA CYS A 111 27.27 39.06 -7.07
C CYS A 111 27.88 38.98 -5.68
N GLY A 112 27.04 38.89 -4.66
CA GLY A 112 27.41 38.59 -3.27
C GLY A 112 27.89 37.15 -3.05
N GLY A 113 28.68 36.61 -3.99
CA GLY A 113 29.09 35.21 -4.05
C GLY A 113 28.11 34.35 -4.85
N CYS A 114 28.61 33.62 -5.84
CA CYS A 114 27.79 32.70 -6.65
C CYS A 114 27.89 31.28 -6.06
N VAL A 115 27.12 31.02 -5.01
CA VAL A 115 27.14 29.74 -4.27
C VAL A 115 25.79 29.00 -4.27
N ASP A 116 24.79 29.57 -4.92
CA ASP A 116 23.44 29.02 -5.05
C ASP A 116 23.16 28.65 -6.52
N PRO A 117 23.63 27.48 -6.99
CA PRO A 117 23.39 27.02 -8.35
C PRO A 117 21.89 26.68 -8.58
N PRO A 118 21.42 26.68 -9.84
CA PRO A 118 20.01 26.38 -10.14
C PRO A 118 19.54 24.98 -9.74
N ASN A 119 20.44 23.99 -9.83
CA ASN A 119 20.20 22.60 -9.46
C ASN A 119 21.55 21.85 -9.33
N ASP A 120 21.49 20.57 -8.96
CA ASP A 120 22.63 19.68 -8.76
C ASP A 120 23.52 19.48 -10.00
N CYS A 121 23.03 19.79 -11.20
CA CYS A 121 23.75 19.65 -12.47
C CYS A 121 24.57 20.87 -12.86
N PHE A 122 24.69 21.85 -11.97
CA PHE A 122 25.60 22.97 -12.12
C PHE A 122 26.69 22.93 -11.04
N ALA A 123 27.86 23.49 -11.34
CA ALA A 123 28.94 23.59 -10.37
C ALA A 123 28.47 24.33 -9.10
N PRO A 124 28.88 23.92 -7.89
CA PRO A 124 28.46 24.53 -6.63
C PRO A 124 29.01 25.96 -6.43
N THR A 125 29.90 26.41 -7.32
CA THR A 125 30.42 27.77 -7.32
C THR A 125 30.44 28.31 -8.74
N GLY A 126 29.80 29.46 -8.93
CA GLY A 126 29.72 30.17 -10.20
C GLY A 126 30.66 31.37 -10.29
N SER A 127 30.65 32.03 -11.43
CA SER A 127 31.37 33.30 -11.67
C SER A 127 30.39 34.44 -11.90
N CYS A 128 30.75 35.65 -11.48
CA CYS A 128 29.93 36.83 -11.73
C CYS A 128 30.07 37.30 -13.18
N GLY A 129 28.98 37.21 -13.94
CA GLY A 129 28.85 37.75 -15.30
C GLY A 129 28.10 39.09 -15.33
N ALA A 130 27.94 39.64 -16.54
CA ALA A 130 27.23 40.90 -16.76
C ALA A 130 25.74 40.85 -16.36
N ASP A 131 25.13 39.67 -16.47
CA ASP A 131 23.71 39.42 -16.21
C ASP A 131 23.47 38.63 -14.90
N GLY A 132 24.47 38.54 -14.02
CA GLY A 132 24.41 37.81 -12.75
C GLY A 132 25.33 36.59 -12.68
N CYS A 133 25.03 35.67 -11.77
CA CYS A 133 25.84 34.47 -11.57
C CYS A 133 25.70 33.47 -12.72
N VAL A 134 26.83 33.03 -13.27
CA VAL A 134 26.93 32.00 -14.30
C VAL A 134 27.58 30.76 -13.70
N TYR A 135 26.93 29.61 -13.85
CA TYR A 135 27.43 28.33 -13.37
C TYR A 135 27.71 27.40 -14.55
N GLU A 136 28.83 26.69 -14.50
CA GLU A 136 29.19 25.70 -15.52
C GLU A 136 28.40 24.41 -15.30
N PRO A 137 27.80 23.81 -16.35
CA PRO A 137 27.18 22.49 -16.25
C PRO A 137 28.19 21.43 -15.78
N ARG A 138 27.77 20.55 -14.87
CA ARG A 138 28.54 19.36 -14.51
C ARG A 138 28.54 18.38 -15.67
N ALA A 139 29.57 17.54 -15.72
CA ALA A 139 29.72 16.53 -16.77
C ALA A 139 28.51 15.58 -16.83
N ALA A 140 28.24 15.04 -18.02
CA ALA A 140 27.22 14.02 -18.19
C ALA A 140 27.48 12.79 -17.29
N ASN A 141 26.41 12.11 -16.88
CA ASN A 141 26.44 10.96 -15.97
C ASN A 141 26.88 11.31 -14.54
N THR A 142 26.88 12.59 -14.18
CA THR A 142 27.08 13.00 -12.80
C THR A 142 25.76 12.84 -12.04
N ALA A 143 25.77 12.17 -10.89
CA ALA A 143 24.57 11.98 -10.07
C ALA A 143 23.95 13.32 -9.65
N CYS A 144 22.61 13.37 -9.71
CA CYS A 144 21.77 14.49 -9.30
C CYS A 144 20.47 13.96 -8.66
N VAL A 145 19.76 14.83 -7.94
CA VAL A 145 18.50 14.48 -7.28
C VAL A 145 17.32 15.08 -8.04
N ILE A 146 16.30 14.27 -8.28
CA ILE A 146 14.97 14.70 -8.70
C ILE A 146 14.06 14.49 -7.50
N ASP A 147 13.32 15.53 -7.10
CA ASP A 147 12.36 15.47 -5.99
C ASP A 147 11.06 14.78 -6.44
N ASP A 148 11.20 13.52 -6.85
CA ASP A 148 10.13 12.62 -7.26
C ASP A 148 10.42 11.26 -6.62
N PRO A 149 9.54 10.75 -5.73
CA PRO A 149 9.77 9.48 -5.04
C PRO A 149 9.81 8.27 -5.97
N CYS A 150 9.35 8.40 -7.22
CA CYS A 150 9.42 7.36 -8.25
C CYS A 150 10.77 7.32 -8.98
N VAL A 151 11.70 8.22 -8.68
CA VAL A 151 13.04 8.25 -9.29
C VAL A 151 14.05 7.64 -8.33
N THR A 152 14.66 6.51 -8.71
CA THR A 152 15.69 5.84 -7.89
C THR A 152 17.10 6.26 -8.29
N ALA A 153 17.29 6.72 -9.53
CA ALA A 153 18.53 7.31 -9.98
C ALA A 153 18.30 8.36 -11.08
N ALA A 154 19.03 9.47 -10.97
CA ALA A 154 19.07 10.52 -11.97
C ALA A 154 20.50 11.00 -12.19
N GLU A 155 20.76 11.42 -13.43
CA GLU A 155 22.07 11.85 -13.88
C GLU A 155 21.98 13.13 -14.70
N CYS A 156 23.03 13.93 -14.67
CA CYS A 156 23.14 15.13 -15.50
C CYS A 156 23.34 14.77 -16.96
N ASP A 157 22.71 15.51 -17.86
CA ASP A 157 22.87 15.38 -19.32
C ASP A 157 24.14 16.06 -19.88
N GLY A 158 24.89 16.78 -19.03
CA GLY A 158 26.06 17.58 -19.43
C GLY A 158 25.71 18.99 -19.93
N ALA A 159 24.43 19.32 -20.07
CA ALA A 159 23.91 20.64 -20.41
C ALA A 159 23.26 21.36 -19.22
N GLY A 160 23.18 20.71 -18.06
CA GLY A 160 22.64 21.27 -16.81
C GLY A 160 21.23 20.75 -16.46
N THR A 161 20.75 19.74 -17.17
CA THR A 161 19.48 19.07 -16.87
C THR A 161 19.74 17.79 -16.10
N CYS A 162 19.01 17.59 -15.01
CA CYS A 162 18.96 16.31 -14.31
C CYS A 162 17.90 15.43 -15.00
N VAL A 163 18.29 14.27 -15.51
CA VAL A 163 17.41 13.33 -16.23
C VAL A 163 17.29 12.02 -15.48
N VAL A 164 16.09 11.43 -15.50
CA VAL A 164 15.83 10.11 -14.92
C VAL A 164 16.57 9.06 -15.74
N ILE A 165 17.36 8.22 -15.07
CA ILE A 165 18.00 7.04 -15.68
C ILE A 165 17.44 5.74 -15.10
N GLU A 166 16.89 5.78 -13.89
CA GLU A 166 16.24 4.64 -13.26
C GLU A 166 15.03 5.12 -12.43
N GLY A 167 13.92 4.38 -12.55
CA GLY A 167 12.70 4.61 -11.80
C GLY A 167 12.38 3.45 -10.86
N MET A 168 11.49 3.71 -9.90
CA MET A 168 10.98 2.71 -8.97
C MET A 168 10.35 1.54 -9.73
N GLN A 169 10.66 0.32 -9.31
CA GLN A 169 10.12 -0.90 -9.89
C GLN A 169 8.95 -1.43 -9.05
N CYS A 170 7.75 -1.41 -9.62
CA CYS A 170 6.54 -1.95 -9.01
C CYS A 170 6.29 -3.39 -9.48
N ASN A 171 7.07 -4.34 -8.97
CA ASN A 171 7.00 -5.77 -9.34
C ASN A 171 6.40 -6.66 -8.24
N GLU A 172 5.94 -6.06 -7.14
CA GLU A 172 5.43 -6.76 -5.95
C GLU A 172 3.94 -6.43 -5.76
N PRO A 173 3.04 -7.06 -6.54
CA PRO A 173 1.61 -6.80 -6.45
C PRO A 173 1.04 -7.27 -5.10
N PRO A 174 -0.08 -6.68 -4.62
CA PRO A 174 -0.70 -7.06 -3.34
C PRO A 174 -1.20 -8.51 -3.28
N GLY A 175 -1.38 -9.17 -4.43
CA GLY A 175 -1.87 -10.53 -4.54
C GLY A 175 -1.96 -11.00 -6.00
N PRO A 176 -2.35 -12.26 -6.23
CA PRO A 176 -2.36 -12.89 -7.56
C PRO A 176 -3.45 -12.35 -8.49
N CYS A 177 -4.40 -11.56 -7.97
CA CYS A 177 -5.48 -10.94 -8.74
C CYS A 177 -5.16 -9.52 -9.21
N PHE A 178 -3.88 -9.16 -9.24
CA PHE A 178 -3.38 -7.89 -9.74
C PHE A 178 -2.34 -8.14 -10.85
N ALA A 179 -2.20 -7.18 -11.76
CA ALA A 179 -1.15 -7.22 -12.78
C ALA A 179 0.24 -7.35 -12.13
N ALA A 180 1.13 -8.14 -12.74
CA ALA A 180 2.47 -8.37 -12.22
C ALA A 180 3.35 -7.11 -12.20
N GLN A 181 3.03 -6.13 -13.05
CA GLN A 181 3.68 -4.83 -13.11
C GLN A 181 2.69 -3.73 -12.71
N GLY A 182 3.10 -2.92 -11.74
CA GLY A 182 2.39 -1.72 -11.30
C GLY A 182 2.99 -0.44 -11.86
N GLU A 183 2.31 0.67 -11.55
CA GLU A 183 2.75 2.03 -11.86
C GLU A 183 3.14 2.72 -10.54
N CYS A 184 4.23 3.50 -10.57
CA CYS A 184 4.61 4.29 -9.41
C CYS A 184 3.80 5.59 -9.39
N GLU A 185 3.12 5.82 -8.28
CA GLU A 185 2.30 7.01 -8.01
C GLU A 185 3.16 8.15 -7.45
N PRO A 186 2.73 9.42 -7.60
CA PRO A 186 3.52 10.58 -7.17
C PRO A 186 3.85 10.64 -5.67
N ASP A 187 3.20 9.83 -4.84
CA ASP A 187 3.48 9.68 -3.40
C ASP A 187 4.53 8.59 -3.09
N GLY A 188 5.07 7.93 -4.12
CA GLY A 188 6.03 6.83 -4.01
C GLY A 188 5.39 5.48 -3.73
N THR A 189 4.07 5.36 -3.82
CA THR A 189 3.38 4.07 -3.71
C THR A 189 3.24 3.41 -5.08
N CYS A 190 3.13 2.08 -5.10
CA CYS A 190 2.85 1.34 -6.33
C CYS A 190 1.36 1.05 -6.45
N SER A 191 0.73 1.49 -7.55
CA SER A 191 -0.62 1.09 -7.93
C SER A 191 -0.58 -0.09 -8.90
N TYR A 192 -1.57 -0.98 -8.80
CA TYR A 192 -1.65 -2.18 -9.63
C TYR A 192 -3.05 -2.30 -10.22
N THR A 193 -3.12 -2.63 -11.51
CA THR A 193 -4.40 -2.86 -12.18
C THR A 193 -4.98 -4.21 -11.73
N PRO A 194 -6.23 -4.27 -11.24
CA PRO A 194 -6.92 -5.53 -10.98
C PRO A 194 -7.05 -6.40 -12.23
N LEU A 195 -6.86 -7.71 -12.08
CA LEU A 195 -7.18 -8.68 -13.13
C LEU A 195 -8.70 -8.84 -13.28
N PRO A 196 -9.19 -9.28 -14.45
CA PRO A 196 -10.60 -9.56 -14.65
C PRO A 196 -11.16 -10.58 -13.65
N VAL A 197 -12.43 -10.46 -13.30
CA VAL A 197 -13.16 -11.50 -12.55
C VAL A 197 -13.07 -12.83 -13.30
N ASP A 198 -13.06 -13.93 -12.57
CA ASP A 198 -12.93 -15.31 -13.06
C ASP A 198 -11.54 -15.67 -13.62
N THR A 199 -10.56 -14.76 -13.55
CA THR A 199 -9.15 -15.08 -13.82
C THR A 199 -8.67 -16.12 -12.82
N GLU A 200 -8.02 -17.17 -13.32
CA GLU A 200 -7.41 -18.22 -12.49
C GLU A 200 -6.35 -17.61 -11.58
N CYS A 201 -6.39 -17.97 -10.30
CA CYS A 201 -5.44 -17.51 -9.30
C CYS A 201 -5.16 -18.65 -8.31
N ASN A 202 -4.22 -18.43 -7.39
CA ASN A 202 -3.98 -19.35 -6.28
C ASN A 202 -3.93 -18.53 -4.99
N ASP A 203 -4.76 -18.88 -4.01
CA ASP A 203 -4.90 -18.13 -2.75
C ASP A 203 -3.85 -18.52 -1.69
N GLY A 204 -2.91 -19.40 -2.06
CA GLY A 204 -1.90 -19.97 -1.19
C GLY A 204 -2.40 -21.13 -0.33
N ASN A 205 -3.68 -21.50 -0.43
CA ASN A 205 -4.24 -22.67 0.22
C ASN A 205 -4.19 -23.86 -0.73
N GLU A 206 -3.28 -24.78 -0.43
CA GLU A 206 -3.04 -26.00 -1.23
C GLU A 206 -4.24 -26.97 -1.24
N CYS A 207 -5.27 -26.72 -0.44
CA CYS A 207 -6.46 -27.56 -0.29
C CYS A 207 -7.72 -27.00 -0.96
N THR A 208 -7.61 -25.88 -1.66
CA THR A 208 -8.65 -25.31 -2.52
C THR A 208 -8.18 -25.36 -3.97
N PHE A 209 -9.09 -25.75 -4.87
CA PHE A 209 -8.76 -25.91 -6.29
C PHE A 209 -9.69 -25.12 -7.19
N GLY A 210 -9.13 -24.50 -8.23
CA GLY A 210 -9.91 -23.76 -9.22
C GLY A 210 -10.32 -22.38 -8.72
N GLU A 211 -9.47 -21.77 -7.90
CA GLU A 211 -9.65 -20.45 -7.33
C GLU A 211 -9.67 -19.40 -8.43
N ARG A 212 -10.50 -18.37 -8.21
CA ARG A 212 -10.77 -17.33 -9.19
C ARG A 212 -10.78 -15.97 -8.53
N CYS A 213 -10.34 -14.96 -9.28
CA CYS A 213 -10.43 -13.59 -8.85
C CYS A 213 -11.89 -13.13 -8.78
N ASP A 214 -12.27 -12.52 -7.67
CA ASP A 214 -13.56 -11.87 -7.50
C ASP A 214 -13.53 -10.38 -7.89
N ALA A 215 -14.67 -9.70 -7.79
CA ALA A 215 -14.80 -8.29 -8.12
C ALA A 215 -14.04 -7.35 -7.15
N ALA A 216 -13.59 -7.85 -6.00
CA ALA A 216 -12.81 -7.12 -5.00
C ALA A 216 -11.29 -7.39 -5.15
N SER A 217 -10.86 -8.08 -6.23
CA SER A 217 -9.47 -8.48 -6.44
C SER A 217 -8.95 -9.44 -5.36
N VAL A 218 -9.84 -10.20 -4.75
CA VAL A 218 -9.49 -11.27 -3.82
C VAL A 218 -9.42 -12.57 -4.61
N CYS A 219 -8.32 -13.31 -4.41
CA CYS A 219 -8.24 -14.68 -4.86
C CYS A 219 -8.88 -15.59 -3.83
N GLY A 220 -9.85 -16.38 -4.26
CA GLY A 220 -10.50 -17.34 -3.40
C GLY A 220 -11.56 -18.12 -4.14
N GLY A 221 -12.43 -18.77 -3.36
CA GLY A 221 -13.29 -19.81 -3.88
C GLY A 221 -12.47 -21.08 -4.13
N GLY A 222 -12.88 -21.84 -5.14
CA GLY A 222 -12.36 -23.18 -5.38
C GLY A 222 -13.11 -24.23 -4.58
N ASP A 223 -13.19 -25.42 -5.15
CA ASP A 223 -13.78 -26.57 -4.48
C ASP A 223 -12.79 -27.08 -3.43
N GLU A 224 -13.32 -27.54 -2.29
CA GLU A 224 -12.54 -28.36 -1.35
C GLU A 224 -12.04 -29.62 -2.08
N CYS A 225 -11.06 -30.34 -1.50
CA CYS A 225 -10.51 -31.57 -2.06
C CYS A 225 -11.58 -32.40 -2.82
N PRO A 226 -11.38 -32.62 -4.14
CA PRO A 226 -12.44 -33.10 -5.02
C PRO A 226 -12.92 -34.49 -4.62
N GLN A 227 -14.23 -34.63 -4.38
CA GLN A 227 -14.87 -35.90 -3.99
C GLN A 227 -15.40 -36.62 -5.24
N GLU A 228 -14.50 -37.22 -6.02
CA GLU A 228 -14.87 -37.93 -7.26
C GLU A 228 -15.36 -39.37 -7.00
N ASP A 229 -14.97 -39.98 -5.87
CA ASP A 229 -15.30 -41.35 -5.50
C ASP A 229 -16.18 -41.39 -4.23
N PRO A 230 -17.42 -41.91 -4.28
CA PRO A 230 -18.30 -42.00 -3.11
C PRO A 230 -17.78 -42.93 -1.99
N CYS A 231 -16.77 -43.74 -2.26
CA CYS A 231 -16.12 -44.62 -1.28
C CYS A 231 -14.78 -44.11 -0.76
N MET A 232 -14.39 -42.92 -1.18
CA MET A 232 -13.26 -42.19 -0.61
C MET A 232 -13.77 -40.88 -0.01
N SER A 233 -13.23 -40.49 1.13
CA SER A 233 -13.37 -39.14 1.65
C SER A 233 -12.03 -38.45 1.57
N SER A 234 -11.96 -37.38 0.76
CA SER A 234 -10.76 -36.55 0.67
C SER A 234 -10.80 -35.48 1.76
N ALA A 235 -9.72 -35.35 2.53
CA ALA A 235 -9.57 -34.29 3.52
C ALA A 235 -8.24 -33.57 3.32
N CYS A 236 -8.23 -32.27 3.64
CA CYS A 236 -7.01 -31.50 3.69
C CYS A 236 -6.18 -31.92 4.91
N VAL A 237 -5.04 -32.57 4.67
CA VAL A 237 -4.08 -32.93 5.71
C VAL A 237 -2.72 -32.39 5.30
N ALA A 238 -2.19 -31.46 6.11
CA ALA A 238 -0.88 -30.84 5.90
C ALA A 238 -0.66 -30.24 4.50
N GLY A 239 -1.67 -29.58 3.92
CA GLY A 239 -1.57 -28.93 2.61
C GLY A 239 -1.69 -29.90 1.44
N SER A 240 -2.19 -31.12 1.66
CA SER A 240 -2.45 -32.08 0.60
C SER A 240 -3.80 -32.73 0.80
N CYS A 241 -4.48 -33.04 -0.30
CA CYS A 241 -5.67 -33.86 -0.27
C CYS A 241 -5.26 -35.30 0.01
N GLU A 242 -5.59 -35.78 1.19
CA GLU A 242 -5.44 -37.18 1.56
C GLU A 242 -6.79 -37.87 1.46
N ASP A 243 -6.85 -38.89 0.61
CA ASP A 243 -8.03 -39.74 0.48
C ASP A 243 -8.01 -40.82 1.55
N THR A 244 -9.13 -40.96 2.25
CA THR A 244 -9.34 -42.00 3.25
C THR A 244 -10.51 -42.87 2.83
N PRO A 245 -10.39 -44.21 2.90
CA PRO A 245 -11.52 -45.08 2.62
C PRO A 245 -12.69 -44.78 3.55
N VAL A 246 -13.86 -44.58 2.96
CA VAL A 246 -15.12 -44.55 3.71
C VAL A 246 -15.34 -45.92 4.35
N ALA A 247 -16.01 -45.94 5.51
CA ALA A 247 -16.23 -47.18 6.26
C ALA A 247 -16.89 -48.27 5.40
N ASP A 248 -16.43 -49.51 5.57
CA ASP A 248 -17.03 -50.65 4.89
C ASP A 248 -18.52 -50.76 5.22
N GLY A 249 -19.34 -51.04 4.19
CA GLY A 249 -20.78 -51.12 4.33
C GLY A 249 -21.51 -49.78 4.23
N THR A 250 -20.82 -48.66 3.94
CA THR A 250 -21.47 -47.42 3.54
C THR A 250 -22.09 -47.55 2.14
N LEU A 251 -23.28 -46.99 1.93
CA LEU A 251 -23.95 -46.94 0.62
C LEU A 251 -23.20 -46.03 -0.34
N CYS A 252 -22.94 -46.50 -1.57
CA CYS A 252 -22.15 -45.76 -2.57
C CYS A 252 -22.79 -45.67 -3.96
N GLY A 253 -23.95 -46.30 -4.14
CA GLY A 253 -24.69 -46.32 -5.40
C GLY A 253 -26.19 -46.23 -5.19
N LEU A 254 -26.94 -46.33 -6.28
CA LEU A 254 -28.39 -46.26 -6.26
C LEU A 254 -29.04 -47.61 -5.96
N ALA A 255 -28.32 -48.71 -6.17
CA ALA A 255 -28.83 -50.03 -5.80
C ALA A 255 -28.70 -50.22 -4.29
N GLU A 256 -29.71 -50.84 -3.68
CA GLU A 256 -29.68 -51.09 -2.24
C GLU A 256 -28.51 -52.00 -1.85
N ALA A 257 -27.91 -52.75 -2.78
CA ALA A 257 -26.75 -53.62 -2.56
C ALA A 257 -25.39 -52.94 -2.84
N ASP A 258 -25.32 -51.69 -3.29
CA ASP A 258 -24.04 -51.03 -3.55
C ASP A 258 -23.38 -50.62 -2.22
N ARG A 259 -22.22 -51.17 -1.89
CA ARG A 259 -21.47 -50.87 -0.66
C ARG A 259 -20.01 -50.53 -0.92
N CYS A 260 -19.49 -49.58 -0.15
CA CYS A 260 -18.06 -49.37 -0.06
C CYS A 260 -17.43 -50.57 0.61
N CYS A 261 -16.50 -51.21 -0.10
CA CYS A 261 -15.66 -52.28 0.39
C CYS A 261 -14.20 -51.96 0.04
N ALA A 262 -13.38 -51.76 1.08
CA ALA A 262 -11.97 -51.37 0.96
C ALA A 262 -11.74 -50.15 0.03
N GLY A 263 -12.63 -49.15 0.09
CA GLY A 263 -12.55 -47.94 -0.72
C GLY A 263 -13.08 -48.07 -2.15
N SER A 264 -13.73 -49.17 -2.51
CA SER A 264 -14.38 -49.34 -3.82
C SER A 264 -15.87 -49.59 -3.67
N CYS A 265 -16.68 -49.05 -4.57
CA CYS A 265 -18.12 -49.34 -4.60
C CYS A 265 -18.39 -50.70 -5.27
N VAL A 266 -18.94 -51.64 -4.50
CA VAL A 266 -19.16 -53.03 -4.92
C VAL A 266 -20.62 -53.41 -4.74
N ASP A 267 -21.19 -54.12 -5.71
CA ASP A 267 -22.51 -54.75 -5.58
C ASP A 267 -22.39 -56.05 -4.77
N ILE A 268 -22.70 -55.99 -3.48
CA ILE A 268 -22.58 -57.14 -2.57
C ILE A 268 -23.61 -58.24 -2.83
N SER A 269 -24.58 -58.04 -3.74
CA SER A 269 -25.59 -59.04 -4.08
C SER A 269 -25.13 -60.01 -5.17
N SER A 270 -24.02 -59.71 -5.85
CA SER A 270 -23.52 -60.50 -6.97
C SER A 270 -22.00 -60.65 -7.00
N ASP A 271 -21.28 -59.82 -6.26
CA ASP A 271 -19.83 -59.91 -6.13
C ASP A 271 -19.43 -61.12 -5.26
N GLY A 272 -18.68 -62.05 -5.84
CA GLY A 272 -18.29 -63.29 -5.16
C GLY A 272 -17.29 -63.07 -4.01
N ASP A 273 -16.52 -61.98 -4.03
CA ASP A 273 -15.53 -61.65 -3.02
C ASP A 273 -16.11 -60.79 -1.87
N ASN A 274 -17.32 -60.26 -2.07
CA ASN A 274 -18.05 -59.41 -1.13
C ASN A 274 -19.52 -59.82 -1.00
N CYS A 275 -19.81 -61.11 -1.17
CA CYS A 275 -21.16 -61.66 -1.25
C CYS A 275 -21.87 -61.53 0.11
N GLY A 276 -22.89 -60.68 0.19
CA GLY A 276 -23.62 -60.36 1.42
C GLY A 276 -22.91 -59.36 2.35
N GLY A 277 -21.70 -58.92 2.02
CA GLY A 277 -20.95 -57.92 2.78
C GLY A 277 -19.47 -57.89 2.42
N CYS A 278 -18.77 -56.81 2.80
CA CYS A 278 -17.37 -56.61 2.43
C CYS A 278 -16.46 -57.72 2.97
N GLY A 279 -15.66 -58.32 2.07
CA GLY A 279 -14.73 -59.41 2.37
C GLY A 279 -15.38 -60.77 2.67
N LEU A 280 -16.70 -60.91 2.44
CA LEU A 280 -17.41 -62.18 2.61
C LEU A 280 -17.42 -62.98 1.30
N GLN A 281 -16.95 -64.22 1.36
CA GLN A 281 -16.96 -65.16 0.23
C GLN A 281 -17.86 -66.33 0.58
N CYS A 282 -19.02 -66.40 -0.04
CA CYS A 282 -19.96 -67.48 0.19
C CYS A 282 -19.55 -68.77 -0.53
N GLU A 283 -20.00 -69.91 -0.02
CA GLU A 283 -19.67 -71.20 -0.62
C GLU A 283 -20.33 -71.33 -1.99
N ALA A 284 -19.84 -72.27 -2.81
CA ALA A 284 -20.46 -72.54 -4.10
C ALA A 284 -21.93 -72.94 -3.89
N ASN A 285 -22.84 -72.20 -4.54
CA ASN A 285 -24.30 -72.29 -4.43
C ASN A 285 -24.94 -71.62 -3.21
N ASP A 286 -24.26 -70.71 -2.52
CA ASP A 286 -24.93 -69.79 -1.59
C ASP A 286 -25.42 -68.53 -2.34
N ILE A 287 -26.43 -67.86 -1.80
CA ILE A 287 -27.00 -66.60 -2.30
C ILE A 287 -26.48 -65.44 -1.45
N CYS A 288 -26.08 -64.35 -2.10
CA CYS A 288 -25.75 -63.10 -1.45
C CYS A 288 -27.04 -62.36 -1.05
N GLU A 289 -27.53 -62.54 0.17
CA GLU A 289 -28.65 -61.72 0.64
C GLU A 289 -28.19 -60.28 0.86
N SER A 290 -28.91 -59.34 0.27
CA SER A 290 -28.60 -57.92 0.38
C SER A 290 -29.64 -57.21 1.25
N VAL A 291 -29.13 -56.44 2.22
CA VAL A 291 -29.70 -55.17 2.73
C VAL A 291 -30.61 -55.15 3.98
N SER A 292 -30.81 -56.20 4.77
CA SER A 292 -31.55 -55.99 6.05
C SER A 292 -31.14 -56.79 7.27
N VAL A 293 -30.32 -57.82 7.14
CA VAL A 293 -29.86 -58.61 8.27
C VAL A 293 -28.54 -59.24 7.89
N THR A 294 -27.49 -58.86 8.61
CA THR A 294 -26.23 -59.62 8.77
C THR A 294 -25.48 -60.03 7.49
N SER A 295 -24.17 -59.82 7.53
CA SER A 295 -23.17 -60.35 6.62
C SER A 295 -23.14 -61.88 6.62
N THR A 296 -24.16 -62.52 6.03
CA THR A 296 -24.35 -63.97 6.05
C THR A 296 -24.71 -64.51 4.68
N CYS A 297 -24.08 -65.64 4.36
CA CYS A 297 -24.39 -66.47 3.20
C CYS A 297 -25.56 -67.38 3.52
N ASP A 298 -26.55 -67.46 2.63
CA ASP A 298 -27.64 -68.43 2.73
C ASP A 298 -27.53 -69.50 1.64
N PRO A 299 -27.78 -70.79 1.95
CA PRO A 299 -27.78 -71.85 0.95
C PRO A 299 -28.82 -71.60 -0.14
N ALA A 300 -28.45 -71.74 -1.42
CA ALA A 300 -29.43 -71.72 -2.50
C ALA A 300 -30.39 -72.93 -2.42
N PRO A 301 -31.68 -72.74 -2.78
CA PRO A 301 -32.69 -73.79 -2.73
C PRO A 301 -32.47 -74.95 -3.71
#